data_AF-A0AAE1S2H8-F1
#
_entry.id   AF-A0AAE1S2H8-F1
#
_cell.length_a   1.000
_cell.length_b   1.000
_cell.length_c   1.000
_cell.angle_alpha   90.00
_cell.angle_beta   90.00
_cell.angle_gamma   90.00
#
_symmetry.space_group_name_H-M   'P 1'
#
loop_
_entity.id
_entity.type
_entity.pdbx_description
1 polymer ?
#
loop_
_entity_poly.entity_id
_entity_poly.type
_entity_poly.pdbx_seq_one_letter_code
_entity_poly.pdbx_strand_id
1 'polypeptide(L)'
;MLARGSKLEKLPNDESSLCSFCEMTVFWMQVELRKEITKEEVFEYVNQYVNRVEDNHGAHCLSGFRALDVRPLWVLGDVFLRSYHNVFYFGNLQIGFAESA
;
A
#
# COMPACT_ATOMS: atom_id res chain seq x y z
N MET A 1 -30.98 -6.27 13.65
CA MET A 1 -31.79 -5.47 12.71
C MET A 1 -31.02 -5.34 11.41
N LEU A 2 -31.74 -5.48 10.30
CA LEU A 2 -31.27 -5.80 8.95
C LEU A 2 -30.70 -4.60 8.16
N ALA A 3 -29.74 -4.87 7.28
CA ALA A 3 -29.70 -4.36 5.90
C ALA A 3 -29.02 -5.44 5.03
N ARG A 4 -29.77 -6.37 4.43
CA ARG A 4 -30.36 -6.30 3.07
C ARG A 4 -29.32 -6.09 1.96
N GLY A 5 -28.51 -7.13 1.70
CA GLY A 5 -27.87 -7.37 0.40
C GLY A 5 -28.73 -8.33 -0.40
N SER A 6 -29.27 -7.86 -1.51
CA SER A 6 -30.17 -8.56 -2.42
C SER A 6 -29.55 -9.83 -3.02
N LYS A 7 -30.27 -10.94 -2.84
CA LYS A 7 -30.45 -12.05 -3.79
C LYS A 7 -29.69 -11.86 -5.11
N LEU A 8 -28.47 -12.40 -5.21
CA LEU A 8 -27.84 -12.63 -6.51
C LEU A 8 -28.64 -13.74 -7.19
N GLU A 9 -29.38 -13.39 -8.22
CA GLU A 9 -29.96 -14.34 -9.16
C GLU A 9 -28.86 -15.31 -9.63
N LYS A 10 -29.20 -16.60 -9.63
CA LYS A 10 -28.33 -17.67 -10.10
C LYS A 10 -28.00 -17.40 -11.58
N LEU A 11 -26.80 -16.90 -11.84
CA LEU A 11 -26.25 -16.85 -13.19
C LEU A 11 -25.86 -18.28 -13.62
N PRO A 12 -26.14 -18.64 -14.88
CA PRO A 12 -26.04 -20.01 -15.35
C PRO A 12 -24.59 -20.47 -15.38
N ASN A 13 -24.40 -21.74 -14.99
CA ASN A 13 -23.16 -22.49 -15.12
C ASN A 13 -22.65 -22.43 -16.57
N ASP A 14 -21.69 -21.54 -16.81
CA ASP A 14 -20.59 -21.77 -17.74
C ASP A 14 -19.46 -20.83 -17.35
N GLU A 15 -18.57 -21.27 -16.45
CA GLU A 15 -17.16 -20.82 -16.31
C GLU A 15 -16.44 -21.71 -15.28
N SER A 16 -16.48 -23.03 -15.48
CA SER A 16 -15.72 -24.00 -14.67
C SER A 16 -14.22 -24.05 -15.03
N SER A 17 -13.78 -23.32 -16.06
CA SER A 17 -12.37 -23.27 -16.48
C SER A 17 -11.59 -22.10 -15.86
N LEU A 18 -12.25 -20.96 -15.60
CA LEU A 18 -11.62 -19.80 -14.97
C LEU A 18 -11.64 -19.87 -13.43
N CYS A 19 -12.58 -20.62 -12.83
CA CYS A 19 -12.64 -20.79 -11.39
C CYS A 19 -11.41 -21.56 -10.83
N SER A 20 -10.99 -22.66 -11.46
CA SER A 20 -9.79 -23.41 -11.03
C SER A 20 -8.49 -22.62 -11.23
N PHE A 21 -8.43 -21.76 -12.25
CA PHE A 21 -7.25 -20.93 -12.51
C PHE A 21 -7.20 -19.71 -11.58
N CYS A 22 -8.32 -19.05 -11.30
CA CYS A 22 -8.40 -17.96 -10.31
C CYS A 22 -8.16 -18.47 -8.88
N GLU A 23 -8.69 -19.64 -8.51
CA GLU A 23 -8.40 -20.27 -7.22
C GLU A 23 -6.91 -20.56 -7.06
N MET A 24 -6.28 -21.13 -8.10
CA MET A 24 -4.84 -21.39 -8.05
C MET A 24 -4.03 -20.09 -8.05
N THR A 25 -4.41 -19.07 -8.82
CA THR A 25 -3.71 -17.78 -8.84
C THR A 25 -3.82 -17.07 -7.49
N VAL A 26 -5.02 -16.99 -6.90
CA VAL A 26 -5.24 -16.42 -5.57
C VAL A 26 -4.52 -17.26 -4.51
N PHE A 27 -4.52 -18.59 -4.64
CA PHE A 27 -3.78 -19.48 -3.76
C PHE A 27 -2.27 -19.26 -3.86
N TRP A 28 -1.69 -19.12 -5.06
CA TRP A 28 -0.27 -18.82 -5.25
C TRP A 28 0.10 -17.44 -4.71
N MET A 29 -0.74 -16.42 -4.92
CA MET A 29 -0.56 -15.11 -4.27
C MET A 29 -0.59 -15.23 -2.75
N GLN A 30 -1.56 -15.97 -2.20
CA GLN A 30 -1.69 -16.21 -0.76
C GLN A 30 -0.54 -17.04 -0.19
N VAL A 31 -0.01 -18.02 -0.93
CA VAL A 31 1.13 -18.85 -0.53
C VAL A 31 2.42 -18.04 -0.58
N GLU A 32 2.63 -17.26 -1.63
CA GLU A 32 3.80 -16.39 -1.76
C GLU A 32 3.82 -15.32 -0.67
N LEU A 33 2.66 -14.74 -0.33
CA LEU A 33 2.51 -13.80 0.79
C LEU A 33 2.57 -14.47 2.18
N ARG A 34 2.37 -15.79 2.26
CA ARG A 34 2.43 -16.57 3.51
C ARG A 34 3.80 -17.16 3.77
N LYS A 35 4.74 -17.10 2.82
CA LYS A 35 6.13 -17.46 3.12
C LYS A 35 6.63 -16.51 4.22
N GLU A 36 7.14 -17.11 5.29
CA GLU A 36 7.55 -16.38 6.50
C GLU A 36 8.67 -15.37 6.20
N ILE A 37 9.51 -15.69 5.21
CA ILE A 37 10.60 -14.84 4.71
C ILE A 37 10.07 -13.59 3.97
N THR A 38 9.15 -13.74 3.02
CA THR A 38 8.67 -12.61 2.20
C THR A 38 7.69 -11.73 2.97
N LYS A 39 6.96 -12.30 3.93
CA LYS A 39 6.01 -11.57 4.75
C LYS A 39 6.72 -10.47 5.53
N GLU A 40 7.77 -10.79 6.28
CA GLU A 40 8.44 -9.80 7.13
C GLU A 40 9.05 -8.65 6.32
N GLU A 41 9.71 -8.95 5.20
CA GLU A 41 10.27 -7.94 4.30
C GLU A 41 9.21 -7.02 3.70
N VAL A 42 8.08 -7.59 3.24
CA VAL A 42 6.98 -6.80 2.67
C VAL A 42 6.31 -5.96 3.76
N PHE A 43 6.11 -6.51 4.95
CA PHE A 43 5.53 -5.75 6.06
C PHE A 43 6.45 -4.62 6.52
N GLU A 44 7.77 -4.85 6.57
CA GLU A 44 8.75 -3.82 6.90
C GLU A 44 8.74 -2.71 5.84
N TYR A 45 8.79 -3.08 4.56
CA TYR A 45 8.70 -2.13 3.46
C TYR A 45 7.40 -1.31 3.51
N VAL A 46 6.25 -1.95 3.70
CA VAL A 46 4.95 -1.25 3.77
C VAL A 46 4.86 -0.36 5.00
N ASN A 47 5.39 -0.79 6.15
CA ASN A 47 5.40 0.01 7.37
C ASN A 47 6.15 1.33 7.19
N GLN A 48 7.19 1.39 6.36
CA GLN A 48 7.89 2.63 6.05
C GLN A 48 6.98 3.68 5.39
N TYR A 49 5.93 3.24 4.69
CA TYR A 49 4.98 4.13 4.00
C TYR A 49 3.66 4.36 4.76
N VAL A 50 3.49 3.78 5.94
CA VAL A 50 2.29 3.94 6.76
C VAL A 50 2.57 4.90 7.91
N ASN A 51 1.71 5.89 8.08
CA ASN A 51 1.76 6.82 9.20
C ASN A 51 0.65 6.50 10.20
N ARG A 52 1.05 6.25 11.46
CA ARG A 52 0.11 6.17 12.59
C ARG A 52 -0.27 7.59 13.02
N VAL A 53 -1.56 7.88 12.99
CA VAL A 53 -2.13 9.17 13.40
C VAL A 53 -3.09 8.93 14.56
N GLU A 54 -3.02 9.79 15.57
CA GLU A 54 -3.93 9.75 16.72
C GLU A 54 -4.80 10.99 16.70
N ASP A 55 -6.12 10.78 16.76
CA ASP A 55 -7.12 11.85 16.81
C ASP A 55 -8.13 11.61 17.95
N ASN A 56 -9.16 12.44 18.02
CA ASN A 56 -10.22 12.30 19.03
C ASN A 56 -11.04 11.00 18.89
N HIS A 57 -10.88 10.26 17.80
CA HIS A 57 -11.52 8.97 17.52
C HIS A 57 -10.55 7.79 17.68
N GLY A 58 -9.34 8.02 18.21
CA GLY A 58 -8.35 6.99 18.51
C GLY A 58 -7.17 6.96 17.52
N ALA A 59 -6.39 5.88 17.60
CA ALA A 59 -5.24 5.68 16.73
C ALA A 59 -5.64 4.96 15.44
N HIS A 60 -5.32 5.55 14.30
CA HIS A 60 -5.59 5.00 12.97
C HIS A 60 -4.34 5.05 12.10
N CYS A 61 -4.20 4.10 11.17
CA CYS A 61 -3.09 4.04 10.23
C CYS A 61 -3.52 4.62 8.88
N LEU A 62 -2.76 5.58 8.38
CA LEU A 62 -2.99 6.22 7.08
C LEU A 62 -1.84 5.88 6.12
N SER A 63 -2.20 5.68 4.84
CA SER A 63 -1.19 5.62 3.78
C SER A 63 -0.47 6.96 3.64
N GLY A 64 0.85 6.90 3.49
CA GLY A 64 1.71 8.03 3.16
C GLY A 64 1.48 8.59 1.75
N PHE A 65 0.84 7.81 0.87
CA PHE A 65 0.49 8.24 -0.47
C PHE A 65 -0.86 8.97 -0.45
N ARG A 66 -0.87 10.18 -1.01
CA ARG A 66 -2.09 10.95 -1.25
C ARG A 66 -2.17 11.35 -2.71
N ALA A 67 -3.33 11.12 -3.31
CA ALA A 67 -3.58 11.57 -4.67
C ALA A 67 -3.70 13.10 -4.66
N LEU A 68 -2.92 13.76 -5.51
CA LEU A 68 -2.98 15.19 -5.72
C LEU A 68 -3.44 15.45 -7.15
N ASP A 69 -4.56 16.15 -7.30
CA ASP A 69 -5.15 16.49 -8.60
C ASP A 69 -4.52 17.78 -9.15
N VAL A 70 -3.19 17.78 -9.27
CA VAL A 70 -2.42 18.88 -9.89
C VAL A 70 -1.50 18.30 -10.96
N ARG A 71 -1.17 19.13 -11.96
CA ARG A 71 -0.24 18.81 -13.06
C ARG A 71 1.00 18.04 -12.55
N PRO A 72 1.52 17.05 -13.31
CA PRO A 72 2.27 15.92 -12.78
C PRO A 72 3.49 16.34 -11.95
N LEU A 73 3.27 16.45 -10.65
CA LEU A 73 4.26 16.85 -9.65
C LEU A 73 4.14 15.88 -8.48
N TRP A 74 5.26 15.23 -8.16
CA TRP A 74 5.39 14.47 -6.93
C TRP A 74 5.85 15.39 -5.81
N VAL A 75 5.17 15.33 -4.67
CA VAL A 75 5.59 16.01 -3.45
C VAL A 75 6.15 14.95 -2.51
N LEU A 76 7.45 15.03 -2.23
CA LEU A 76 8.13 14.13 -1.31
C LEU A 76 7.99 14.67 0.12
N GLY A 77 7.07 14.07 0.88
CA GLY A 77 6.74 14.46 2.24
C GLY A 77 7.57 13.77 3.32
N ASP A 78 7.13 13.92 4.57
CA ASP A 78 7.73 13.35 5.78
C ASP A 78 8.04 11.85 5.69
N VAL A 79 7.16 11.08 5.05
CA VAL A 79 7.33 9.63 4.84
C VAL A 79 8.61 9.34 4.05
N PHE A 80 8.87 10.10 2.99
CA PHE A 80 10.08 9.94 2.19
C PHE A 80 11.30 10.51 2.92
N LEU A 81 11.14 11.68 3.55
CA LEU A 81 12.23 12.36 4.26
C LEU A 81 12.70 11.61 5.51
N ARG A 82 11.92 10.65 6.03
CA ARG A 82 12.31 9.78 7.15
C ARG A 82 13.35 8.74 6.74
N SER A 83 13.22 8.15 5.55
CA SER A 83 14.11 7.08 5.09
C SER A 83 15.44 7.61 4.53
N TYR A 84 15.53 8.90 4.23
CA TYR A 84 16.70 9.51 3.61
C TYR A 84 17.16 10.78 4.34
N HIS A 85 18.46 10.92 4.53
CA HIS A 85 19.08 12.21 4.80
C HIS A 85 19.02 13.09 3.54
N ASN A 86 18.48 14.29 3.70
CA ASN A 86 18.23 15.22 2.60
C ASN A 86 19.17 16.42 2.73
N VAL A 87 20.03 16.65 1.75
CA VAL A 87 20.97 17.77 1.71
C VAL A 87 20.52 18.77 0.66
N PHE A 88 20.20 19.99 1.09
CA PHE A 88 19.82 21.08 0.20
C PHE A 88 21.02 22.00 -0.03
N TYR A 89 21.61 21.93 -1.21
CA TYR A 89 22.76 22.74 -1.57
C TYR A 89 22.30 23.99 -2.35
N PHE A 90 22.26 25.13 -1.67
CA PHE A 90 21.78 26.38 -2.27
C PHE A 90 22.77 26.98 -3.30
N GLY A 91 24.07 26.70 -3.18
CA GLY A 91 25.09 27.30 -4.07
C GLY A 91 24.99 26.85 -5.53
N ASN A 92 24.42 25.68 -5.79
CA ASN A 92 24.24 25.09 -7.12
C ASN A 92 22.80 24.61 -7.38
N LEU A 93 21.86 24.92 -6.46
CA LEU A 93 20.45 24.56 -6.52
C LEU A 93 20.20 23.05 -6.68
N GLN A 94 20.92 22.23 -5.91
CA GLN A 94 20.78 20.77 -5.94
C GLN A 94 20.25 20.20 -4.63
N ILE A 95 19.68 19.00 -4.73
CA ILE A 95 19.22 18.19 -3.62
C ILE A 95 19.94 16.84 -3.70
N GLY A 96 20.53 16.40 -2.60
CA GLY A 96 21.16 15.09 -2.45
C GLY A 96 20.42 14.23 -1.43
N PHE A 97 20.42 12.92 -1.65
CA PHE A 97 19.82 11.92 -0.78
C PHE A 97 20.86 10.87 -0.37
N ALA A 98 20.83 10.45 0.88
CA ALA A 98 21.58 9.32 1.40
C ALA A 98 20.69 8.51 2.36
N GLU A 99 20.95 7.22 2.53
CA GLU A 99 20.20 6.38 3.47
C GLU A 99 20.27 6.94 4.89
N SER A 100 19.14 6.99 5.60
CA SER A 100 19.10 7.39 7.00
C SER A 100 19.67 6.28 7.89
N ALA A 101 20.38 6.67 8.96
CA ALA A 101 20.85 5.76 10.00
C ALA A 101 19.71 5.23 10.89
#